data_AF-A0A957CVU3-F1
#
_entry.id   AF-A0A957CVU3-F1
#
_cell.length_a   1.000
_cell.length_b   1.000
_cell.length_c   1.000
_cell.angle_alpha   90.00
_cell.angle_beta   90.00
_cell.angle_gamma   90.00
#
_symmetry.space_group_name_H-M   'P 1'
#
loop_
_entity.id
_entity.type
_entity.pdbx_description
1 polymer ?
#
loop_
_entity_poly.entity_id
_entity_poly.type
_entity_poly.pdbx_seq_one_letter_code
_entity_poly.pdbx_strand_id
1 'polypeptide(L)' 'MTVDFVEVGRVQALNRFPVKSMRGESPTEVHLYWHGLDGDRRYA' A
#
# COMPACT_ATOMS: atom_id res chain seq x y z
N MET A 1 9.82 -28.78 -10.28
CA MET A 1 10.66 -27.65 -9.85
C MET A 1 9.96 -27.00 -8.69
N THR A 2 10.57 -27.03 -7.51
CA THR A 2 10.03 -26.40 -6.30
C THR A 2 10.71 -25.04 -6.18
N VAL A 3 9.93 -23.99 -5.98
CA VAL A 3 10.47 -22.64 -5.76
C VAL A 3 10.51 -22.43 -4.26
N ASP A 4 11.71 -22.30 -3.71
CA ASP A 4 11.88 -21.95 -2.30
C ASP A 4 11.72 -20.43 -2.15
N PHE A 5 10.74 -20.02 -1.36
CA PHE A 5 10.55 -18.61 -1.01
C PHE A 5 11.31 -18.29 0.27
N VAL A 6 12.04 -17.18 0.26
CA VAL A 6 12.73 -16.65 1.44
C VAL A 6 11.95 -15.44 1.94
N GLU A 7 11.64 -15.41 3.24
CA GLU A 7 11.04 -14.23 3.87
C GLU A 7 12.05 -13.08 3.89
N VAL A 8 11.69 -11.94 3.30
CA VAL A 8 12.55 -10.75 3.22
C VAL A 8 12.11 -9.62 4.17
N GLY A 9 10.98 -9.81 4.87
CA GLY A 9 10.47 -8.86 5.84
C GLY A 9 8.94 -8.87 5.95
N ARG A 10 8.45 -7.94 6.77
CA ARG A 10 7.02 -7.79 7.09
C ARG A 10 6.57 -6.35 6.91
N VAL A 11 5.37 -6.15 6.38
CA VAL A 11 4.73 -4.83 6.30
C VAL A 11 4.49 -4.31 7.71
N GLN A 12 5.11 -3.18 8.04
CA GLN A 12 4.96 -2.54 9.35
C GLN A 12 3.69 -1.69 9.44
N ALA A 13 3.35 -0.95 8.38
CA ALA A 13 2.18 -0.08 8.32
C ALA A 13 1.74 0.14 6.88
N LEU A 14 0.46 0.44 6.69
CA LEU A 14 -0.10 0.96 5.44
C LEU A 14 -0.46 2.43 5.65
N ASN A 15 -0.17 3.27 4.67
CA ASN A 15 -0.53 4.69 4.71
C ASN A 15 -1.16 5.09 3.39
N ARG A 16 -2.31 5.75 3.45
CA ARG A 16 -3.09 6.22 2.29
C ARG A 16 -3.25 7.74 2.36
N PHE A 17 -3.03 8.44 1.25
CA PHE A 17 -3.02 9.90 1.17
C PHE A 17 -4.01 10.40 0.10
N PRO A 18 -5.33 10.42 0.38
CA PRO A 18 -6.35 10.80 -0.60
C PRO A 18 -6.22 12.26 -1.10
N VAL A 19 -5.59 13.13 -0.30
CA VAL A 19 -5.38 14.55 -0.61
C VAL A 19 -3.90 14.91 -0.49
N LYS A 20 -3.37 15.65 -1.47
CA LYS A 20 -1.97 16.05 -1.54
C LYS A 20 -1.60 16.87 -0.31
N SER A 21 -0.42 16.59 0.27
CA SER A 21 0.16 17.34 1.39
C SER A 21 -0.69 17.36 2.68
N MET A 22 -1.71 16.50 2.77
CA MET A 22 -2.51 16.33 3.99
C MET A 22 -2.05 15.09 4.76
N ARG A 23 -2.48 15.00 6.02
CA ARG A 23 -2.26 13.82 6.86
C ARG A 23 -2.85 12.58 6.19
N GLY A 24 -2.06 11.51 6.13
CA GLY A 24 -2.51 10.22 5.63
C GLY A 24 -3.35 9.44 6.65
N GLU A 25 -4.08 8.48 6.13
CA GLU A 25 -4.83 7.47 6.87
C GLU A 25 -3.97 6.22 7.04
N SER A 26 -4.13 5.50 8.14
CA SER A 26 -3.37 4.27 8.42
C SER A 26 -4.32 3.06 8.51
N PRO A 27 -4.85 2.55 7.37
CA PRO A 27 -5.74 1.40 7.37
C PRO A 27 -4.99 0.11 7.72
N THR A 28 -5.71 -0.88 8.24
CA THR A 28 -5.15 -2.22 8.53
C THR A 28 -5.08 -3.11 7.30
N GLU A 29 -5.87 -2.80 6.26
CA GLU A 29 -5.94 -3.53 4.99
C GLU A 29 -6.32 -2.56 3.86
N VAL A 30 -5.93 -2.90 2.62
CA VAL A 30 -6.28 -2.10 1.45
C VAL A 30 -6.21 -2.95 0.18
N HIS A 31 -7.04 -2.63 -0.80
CA HIS A 31 -6.93 -3.22 -2.14
C HIS A 31 -5.83 -2.53 -2.93
N LEU A 32 -4.89 -3.32 -3.45
CA LEU A 32 -3.83 -2.85 -4.34
C LEU A 32 -4.24 -3.09 -5.80
N TYR A 33 -4.21 -2.02 -6.59
CA TYR A 33 -4.40 -2.06 -8.04
C TYR A 33 -3.12 -1.60 -8.75
N TRP A 34 -3.08 -1.79 -10.08
CA TRP A 34 -1.94 -1.39 -10.92
C TRP A 34 -1.57 0.10 -10.81
N HIS A 35 -2.52 0.94 -10.39
CA HIS A 35 -2.35 2.38 -10.24
C HIS A 35 -2.20 2.85 -8.78
N GLY A 36 -2.09 1.92 -7.82
CA GLY A 36 -1.92 2.24 -6.41
C GLY A 36 -3.02 1.65 -5.51
N LEU A 37 -3.11 2.18 -4.30
CA LEU A 37 -4.06 1.74 -3.28
C LEU A 37 -5.45 2.32 -3.55
N ASP A 38 -6.49 1.54 -3.30
CA ASP A 38 -7.86 2.03 -3.40
C ASP A 38 -8.11 3.24 -2.50
N GLY A 39 -8.73 4.29 -3.07
CA GLY A 39 -8.98 5.56 -2.40
C GLY A 39 -7.74 6.44 -2.19
N ASP A 40 -6.54 6.03 -2.61
CA ASP A 40 -5.37 6.89 -2.57
C ASP A 40 -5.36 7.89 -3.72
N ARG A 41 -4.64 9.01 -3.52
CA ARG A 41 -4.53 10.01 -4.57
C ARG A 41 -3.70 9.46 -5.73
N ARG A 42 -4.31 9.40 -6.91
CA ARG A 42 -3.63 9.10 -8.18
C ARG A 42 -2.80 10.30 -8.68
N TYR A 43 -2.39 10.28 -9.95
CA TYR A 43 -1.78 11.44 -10.61
C TYR A 43 -2.69 12.67 -10.49
N ALA A 44 -2.29 13.59 -9.61
CA ALA A 44 -2.81 14.94 -9.45
C ALA A 44 -1.63 15.91 -9.35
#